data_AF-A0A9D5KGH5-F1
#
_entry.id   AF-A0A9D5KGH5-F1
#
_cell.length_a   1.000
_cell.length_b   1.000
_cell.length_c   1.000
_cell.angle_alpha   90.00
_cell.angle_beta   90.00
_cell.angle_gamma   90.00
#
_symmetry.space_group_name_H-M   'P 1'
#
loop_
_entity.id
_entity.type
_entity.pdbx_description
1 polymer ?
#
loop_
_entity_poly.entity_id
_entity_poly.type
_entity_poly.pdbx_seq_one_letter_code
_entity_poly.pdbx_strand_id
1 'polypeptide(L)' 'MSTIVSLCKRRGFIFQSSEIYGGLNSCWDYGPLGVELKRNVKEAWWRSMVWGRSDI' A
#
# COMPACT_ATOMS: atom_id res chain seq x y z
N MET A 1 -1.88 -16.92 3.68
CA MET A 1 -2.05 -15.79 2.74
C MET A 1 -3.47 -15.21 2.75
N SER A 2 -4.51 -16.05 2.70
CA SER A 2 -5.93 -15.64 2.72
C SER A 2 -6.32 -14.73 3.90
N THR A 3 -5.79 -14.99 5.10
CA THR A 3 -6.06 -14.19 6.29
C THR A 3 -5.64 -12.73 6.14
N ILE A 4 -4.46 -12.47 5.57
CA ILE A 4 -3.95 -11.10 5.35
C ILE A 4 -4.80 -10.38 4.30
N VAL A 5 -5.09 -11.05 3.18
CA VAL A 5 -5.95 -10.49 2.12
C VAL A 5 -7.33 -10.13 2.67
N SER A 6 -7.93 -11.01 3.47
CA SER A 6 -9.24 -10.75 4.11
C SER A 6 -9.20 -9.55 5.06
N LEU A 7 -8.10 -9.36 5.79
CA LEU A 7 -7.91 -8.24 6.69
C LEU A 7 -7.76 -6.94 5.91
N CYS A 8 -6.93 -6.94 4.86
CA CYS A 8 -6.69 -5.79 4.01
C CYS A 8 -7.99 -5.28 3.37
N LYS A 9 -8.82 -6.19 2.85
CA LYS A 9 -10.13 -5.83 2.28
C LYS A 9 -11.09 -5.31 3.35
N ARG A 10 -11.21 -5.99 4.50
CA ARG A 10 -12.15 -5.62 5.57
C ARG A 10 -11.81 -4.29 6.25
N ARG A 11 -10.52 -3.96 6.36
CA ARG A 11 -10.03 -2.75 7.04
C ARG A 11 -9.75 -1.59 6.08
N GLY A 12 -9.90 -1.79 4.78
CA GLY A 12 -9.68 -0.73 3.79
C GLY A 12 -8.20 -0.39 3.56
N PHE A 13 -7.33 -1.40 3.54
CA PHE A 13 -5.94 -1.25 3.10
C PHE A 13 -5.80 -1.40 1.59
N ILE A 14 -6.24 -2.54 1.03
CA ILE A 14 -6.04 -2.88 -0.39
C ILE A 14 -7.30 -3.55 -0.92
N PHE A 15 -7.70 -3.17 -2.13
CA PHE A 15 -8.82 -3.71 -2.88
C PHE A 15 -8.38 -4.23 -4.25
N GLN A 16 -9.10 -5.20 -4.78
CA GLN A 16 -8.90 -5.63 -6.17
C GLN A 16 -9.40 -4.52 -7.08
N SER A 17 -8.58 -4.09 -8.04
CA SER A 17 -9.03 -3.06 -8.97
C SER A 17 -10.12 -3.61 -9.88
N SER A 18 -11.11 -2.77 -10.18
CA SER A 18 -12.29 -3.15 -10.97
C SER A 18 -13.04 -4.37 -10.41
N GLU A 19 -13.10 -4.53 -9.08
CA GLU A 19 -13.78 -5.66 -8.44
C GLU A 19 -15.23 -5.83 -8.91
N ILE A 20 -15.96 -4.72 -9.07
CA ILE A 20 -17.35 -4.72 -9.57
C ILE A 20 -17.50 -5.20 -11.02
N TYR A 21 -16.41 -5.22 -11.78
CA TYR A 21 -16.36 -5.66 -13.18
C TYR A 21 -15.65 -7.01 -13.34
N GLY A 22 -15.49 -7.79 -12.26
CA GLY A 22 -14.83 -9.11 -12.30
C GLY A 22 -13.35 -9.09 -11.96
N GLY A 23 -12.79 -7.93 -11.60
CA GLY A 23 -11.41 -7.77 -11.16
C GLY A 23 -10.41 -7.71 -12.32
N LEU A 24 -9.50 -6.75 -12.26
CA LEU A 24 -8.35 -6.67 -13.15
C LEU A 24 -7.15 -7.37 -12.51
N ASN A 25 -6.68 -8.49 -13.08
CA ASN A 25 -5.49 -9.17 -12.59
C ASN A 25 -4.27 -8.24 -12.64
N SER A 26 -3.43 -8.28 -11.60
CA SER A 26 -2.28 -7.36 -11.40
C SER A 26 -2.64 -5.90 -11.08
N CYS A 27 -3.92 -5.55 -11.12
CA CYS A 27 -4.58 -4.31 -10.67
C CYS A 27 -4.93 -4.26 -9.17
N TRP A 28 -4.35 -3.36 -8.36
CA TRP A 28 -4.79 -3.13 -6.97
C TRP A 28 -4.92 -1.66 -6.60
N ASP A 29 -6.00 -1.35 -5.88
CA ASP A 29 -6.32 -0.02 -5.40
C ASP A 29 -6.09 0.08 -3.88
N TYR A 30 -5.50 1.19 -3.44
CA TYR A 30 -5.22 1.44 -2.03
C TYR A 30 -6.41 2.16 -1.37
N GLY A 31 -6.94 1.58 -0.31
CA GLY A 31 -7.96 2.22 0.52
C GLY A 31 -7.36 3.28 1.46
N PRO A 32 -8.20 3.97 2.27
CA PRO A 32 -7.76 5.08 3.10
C PRO A 32 -6.59 4.74 4.04
N LEU A 33 -6.65 3.60 4.74
CA LEU A 33 -5.57 3.16 5.62
C LEU A 33 -4.35 2.67 4.83
N GLY A 34 -4.57 2.12 3.63
CA GLY A 34 -3.50 1.68 2.74
C GLY A 34 -2.68 2.83 2.19
N VAL A 35 -3.33 3.95 1.85
CA VAL A 35 -2.66 5.16 1.36
C VAL A 35 -1.77 5.76 2.45
N GLU A 36 -2.27 5.90 3.69
CA GLU A 36 -1.45 6.41 4.80
C GLU A 36 -0.28 5.50 5.11
N LEU A 37 -0.49 4.18 5.15
CA LEU A 37 0.61 3.21 5.34
C LEU A 37 1.66 3.35 4.22
N LYS A 38 1.22 3.39 2.96
CA LYS A 38 2.09 3.54 1.79
C LYS A 38 2.86 4.86 1.83
N ARG A 39 2.23 5.95 2.28
CA ARG A 39 2.89 7.25 2.47
C ARG A 39 3.97 7.16 3.54
N ASN A 40 3.62 6.65 4.72
CA ASN A 40 4.55 6.55 5.85
C ASN A 40 5.79 5.70 5.51
N VAL A 41 5.62 4.60 4.78
CA VAL A 41 6.74 3.76 4.31
C VAL A 41 7.63 4.53 3.33
N LYS A 42 7.04 5.24 2.37
CA LYS A 42 7.80 6.05 1.40
C LYS A 42 8.60 7.17 2.07
N GLU A 43 7.98 7.89 3.01
CA GLU A 43 8.65 8.97 3.76
C GLU A 43 9.81 8.42 4.61
N ALA A 44 9.61 7.30 5.31
CA ALA A 44 10.65 6.67 6.11
C ALA A 44 11.83 6.23 5.23
N TRP A 45 11.54 5.65 4.06
CA TRP A 45 12.56 5.26 3.09
C TRP A 45 13.33 6.48 2.56
N TRP A 46 12.63 7.53 2.15
CA TRP A 46 13.26 8.74 1.63
C TRP A 46 14.16 9.41 2.67
N ARG A 47 13.67 9.55 3.91
CA ARG A 47 14.47 10.08 5.00
C ARG A 47 15.74 9.26 5.23
N SER A 48 15.65 7.93 5.23
CA SER A 48 16.81 7.07 5.45
C SER A 48 17.80 7.09 4.29
N MET A 49 17.30 7.11 3.06
CA MET A 49 18.11 6.90 1.85
C MET A 49 18.59 8.20 1.22
N VAL A 50 18.02 9.34 1.55
CA VAL A 50 18.36 10.64 0.97
C VAL A 50 18.85 11.60 2.04
N TRP A 51 18.07 11.83 3.10
CA TRP A 51 18.42 12.84 4.12
C TRP A 51 19.39 12.32 5.20
N GLY A 52 19.33 11.03 5.54
CA GLY A 52 20.19 10.40 6.54
C GLY A 52 21.57 10.00 6.02
N ARG A 53 21.88 10.36 4.76
CA ARG A 53 23.16 10.06 4.12
C ARG A 53 24.20 11.08 4.56
N SER A 54 25.29 10.59 5.13
CA SER A 54 26.43 11.40 5.59
C SER A 54 27.49 11.63 4.50
N ASP A 55 27.25 11.12 3.29
CA ASP A 55 28.16 11.20 2.14
C ASP A 55 27.82 12.32 1.14
N ILE A 56 26.90 13.23 1.51
CA ILE A 56 26.55 14.45 0.76
C ILE A 56 26.62 15.64 1.72
#